data_AF-A0A1Z8V4D8-F1
#
_entry.id   AF-A0A1Z8V4D8-F1
#
_cell.length_a   1.000
_cell.length_b   1.000
_cell.length_c   1.000
_cell.angle_alpha   90.00
_cell.angle_beta   90.00
_cell.angle_gamma   90.00
#
_symmetry.space_group_name_H-M   'P 1'
#
loop_
_entity.id
_entity.type
_entity.pdbx_description
1 polymer ?
#
loop_
_entity_poly.entity_id
_entity_poly.type
_entity_poly.pdbx_seq_one_letter_code
_entity_poly.pdbx_strand_id
1 'polypeptide(L)'
;YTWLFPNLTFAIGVDAMWIYEAYPLAVDRCLVRQTACFPPETIAASEFENKVQAYYHRLDAALDEDIPALVNQQAGLAHPDARQGRFQPELEPNVASFASWYADQMLRSN
;
A
#
# COMPACT_ATOMS: atom_id res chain seq x y z
N TYR A 1 7.08 2.92 7.38
CA TYR A 1 6.22 3.32 6.26
C TYR A 1 5.65 4.69 6.54
N THR A 2 5.54 5.52 5.51
CA THR A 2 4.94 6.85 5.56
C THR A 2 3.74 6.85 4.63
N TRP A 3 2.59 7.31 5.14
CA TRP A 3 1.33 7.36 4.41
C TRP A 3 1.03 8.80 3.99
N LEU A 4 0.75 9.01 2.71
CA LEU A 4 0.26 10.26 2.16
C LEU A 4 -1.11 10.02 1.54
N PHE A 5 -2.14 10.45 2.27
CA PHE A 5 -3.51 10.32 1.81
C PHE A 5 -3.77 11.28 0.64
N PRO A 6 -4.55 10.85 -0.38
CA PRO A 6 -5.45 9.70 -0.36
C PRO A 6 -4.83 8.35 -0.75
N ASN A 7 -3.75 8.32 -1.51
CA ASN A 7 -3.47 7.17 -2.36
C ASN A 7 -2.03 6.69 -2.40
N LEU A 8 -1.14 7.24 -1.58
CA LEU A 8 0.28 6.92 -1.66
C LEU A 8 0.81 6.45 -0.31
N THR A 9 1.60 5.38 -0.31
CA THR A 9 2.44 5.00 0.82
C THR A 9 3.84 4.70 0.32
N PHE A 10 4.85 5.07 1.09
CA PHE A 10 6.22 4.77 0.75
C PHE A 10 7.02 4.33 1.96
N ALA A 11 8.14 3.66 1.70
CA ALA A 11 9.19 3.47 2.67
C ALA A 11 10.54 3.73 2.02
N ILE A 12 11.43 4.31 2.82
CA ILE A 12 12.79 4.67 2.44
C ILE A 12 13.72 3.86 3.33
N GLY A 13 14.59 3.07 2.69
CA GLY A 13 15.73 2.42 3.30
C GLY A 13 17.02 3.20 3.00
N VAL A 14 18.14 2.57 3.31
CA VAL A 14 19.48 3.17 3.11
C VAL A 14 19.87 3.30 1.63
N ASP A 15 19.34 2.43 0.78
CA ASP A 15 19.75 2.25 -0.61
C ASP A 15 18.58 2.20 -1.60
N ALA A 16 17.35 2.22 -1.10
CA ALA A 16 16.15 2.16 -1.93
C ALA A 16 14.98 2.88 -1.28
N MET A 17 14.10 3.42 -2.13
CA MET A 17 12.75 3.82 -1.75
C MET A 17 11.77 2.96 -2.53
N TRP A 18 10.71 2.47 -1.89
CA TRP A 18 9.59 1.85 -2.59
C TRP A 18 8.28 2.55 -2.27
N ILE A 19 7.44 2.64 -3.28
CA ILE A 19 6.18 3.39 -3.27
C ILE A 19 5.07 2.47 -3.74
N TYR A 20 3.93 2.53 -3.07
CA TYR A 20 2.66 2.04 -3.59
C TYR A 20 1.71 3.21 -3.82
N GLU A 21 1.09 3.21 -4.98
CA GLU A 21 0.03 4.15 -5.33
C GLU A 21 -1.25 3.40 -5.72
N ALA A 22 -2.39 3.77 -5.14
CA ALA A 22 -3.68 3.14 -5.41
C ALA A 22 -4.62 4.09 -6.16
N TYR A 23 -4.89 3.80 -7.43
CA TYR A 23 -5.77 4.61 -8.27
C TYR A 23 -7.14 3.95 -8.39
N PRO A 24 -8.24 4.61 -8.00
CA PRO A 24 -9.58 4.01 -8.11
C PRO A 24 -9.95 3.80 -9.58
N LEU A 25 -10.48 2.62 -9.90
CA LEU A 25 -11.03 2.30 -11.22
C LEU A 25 -12.55 2.14 -11.17
N ALA A 26 -13.09 1.66 -10.05
CA ALA A 26 -14.50 1.69 -9.68
C ALA A 26 -14.65 1.49 -8.16
N VAL A 27 -15.88 1.31 -7.70
CA VAL A 27 -16.23 1.13 -6.28
C VAL A 27 -15.60 -0.12 -5.64
N ASP A 28 -15.22 -1.11 -6.44
CA ASP A 28 -14.76 -2.44 -6.00
C ASP A 28 -13.38 -2.82 -6.57
N ARG A 29 -12.70 -1.89 -7.26
CA ARG A 29 -11.40 -2.16 -7.90
C ARG A 29 -10.54 -0.92 -8.03
N CYS A 30 -9.24 -1.11 -7.90
CA CYS A 30 -8.22 -0.10 -8.11
C CYS A 30 -7.05 -0.65 -8.94
N LEU A 31 -6.25 0.25 -9.50
CA LEU A 31 -4.94 -0.04 -10.04
C LEU A 31 -3.91 0.28 -8.95
N VAL A 32 -3.11 -0.70 -8.54
CA VAL A 32 -1.95 -0.47 -7.69
C VAL A 32 -0.71 -0.35 -8.56
N ARG A 33 0.05 0.73 -8.40
CA ARG A 33 1.40 0.86 -8.97
C ARG A 33 2.42 0.70 -7.86
N GLN A 34 3.34 -0.24 -8.05
CA GLN A 34 4.51 -0.40 -7.19
C GLN A 34 5.74 0.15 -7.93
N THR A 35 6.45 1.06 -7.28
CA THR A 35 7.65 1.69 -7.83
C THR A 35 8.81 1.46 -6.88
N ALA A 36 9.97 1.04 -7.39
CA ALA A 36 11.23 1.02 -6.66
C ALA A 36 12.18 2.07 -7.26
N CYS A 37 12.74 2.91 -6.40
CA CYS A 37 13.70 3.95 -6.74
C CYS A 37 15.02 3.67 -6.02
N PHE A 38 16.13 3.82 -6.75
CA PHE A 38 17.47 3.65 -6.23
C PHE A 38 18.28 4.93 -6.50
N PRO A 39 19.14 5.38 -5.57
CA PRO A 39 20.05 6.48 -5.83
C PRO A 39 20.97 6.17 -7.02
N PRO A 40 21.35 7.16 -7.86
CA PRO A 40 22.23 6.92 -9.00
C PRO A 40 23.54 6.22 -8.66
N GLU A 41 24.12 6.49 -7.49
CA GLU A 41 25.31 5.84 -6.96
C GLU A 41 25.11 4.35 -6.65
N THR A 42 23.89 3.96 -6.26
CA THR A 42 23.52 2.55 -6.02
C THR A 42 23.38 1.83 -7.35
N ILE A 43 22.78 2.48 -8.35
CA ILE A 43 22.63 1.94 -9.72
C ILE A 43 24.01 1.77 -10.38
N ALA A 44 24.95 2.69 -10.15
CA ALA A 44 26.29 2.64 -10.70
C ALA A 44 27.20 1.57 -10.08
N ALA A 45 26.78 0.91 -8.99
CA ALA A 45 27.57 -0.13 -8.34
C ALA A 45 27.70 -1.38 -9.23
N SER A 46 28.88 -2.00 -9.24
CA SER A 46 29.17 -3.16 -10.13
C SER A 46 28.25 -4.36 -9.91
N GLU A 47 27.71 -4.52 -8.70
CA GLU A 47 26.81 -5.62 -8.32
C GLU A 47 25.33 -5.24 -8.35
N PHE A 48 24.96 -4.06 -8.87
CA PHE A 48 23.59 -3.56 -8.82
C PHE A 48 22.60 -4.56 -9.44
N GLU A 49 22.84 -5.00 -10.68
CA GLU A 49 21.95 -5.91 -11.41
C GLU A 49 21.71 -7.24 -10.69
N ASN A 50 22.70 -7.74 -9.95
CA ASN A 50 22.57 -8.96 -9.16
C ASN A 50 21.77 -8.70 -7.87
N LYS A 51 22.08 -7.60 -7.16
CA LYS A 51 21.47 -7.28 -5.86
C LYS A 51 20.02 -6.81 -5.98
N VAL A 52 19.69 -6.09 -7.05
CA VAL A 52 18.34 -5.55 -7.27
C VAL A 52 17.30 -6.66 -7.42
N GLN A 53 17.69 -7.85 -7.89
CA GLN A 53 16.77 -8.99 -8.02
C GLN A 53 16.15 -9.40 -6.67
N ALA A 54 16.90 -9.30 -5.57
CA ALA A 54 16.37 -9.58 -4.24
C ALA A 54 15.29 -8.56 -3.82
N TYR A 55 15.43 -7.30 -4.27
CA TYR A 55 14.41 -6.26 -4.04
C TYR A 55 13.15 -6.57 -4.84
N TYR A 56 13.29 -6.86 -6.14
CA TYR A 56 12.16 -7.20 -7.00
C TYR A 56 11.42 -8.43 -6.50
N HIS A 57 12.14 -9.51 -6.17
CA HIS A 57 11.52 -10.71 -5.61
C HIS A 57 10.70 -10.42 -4.34
N ARG A 58 11.23 -9.63 -3.40
CA ARG A 58 10.52 -9.28 -2.16
C ARG A 58 9.29 -8.41 -2.44
N LEU A 59 9.40 -7.49 -3.40
CA LEU A 59 8.33 -6.58 -3.77
C LEU A 59 7.20 -7.31 -4.50
N ASP A 60 7.53 -8.23 -5.42
CA ASP A 60 6.56 -9.09 -6.10
C ASP A 60 5.85 -10.02 -5.10
N ALA A 61 6.61 -10.68 -4.22
CA ALA A 61 6.05 -11.57 -3.20
C ALA A 61 5.05 -10.86 -2.27
N ALA A 62 5.34 -9.60 -1.89
CA ALA A 62 4.41 -8.81 -1.08
C ALA A 62 3.09 -8.54 -1.82
N LEU A 63 3.12 -8.25 -3.12
CA LEU A 63 1.90 -8.07 -3.92
C LEU A 63 1.14 -9.38 -4.11
N ASP A 64 1.84 -10.49 -4.33
CA ASP A 64 1.24 -11.82 -4.45
C ASP A 64 0.52 -12.26 -3.17
N GLU A 65 0.98 -11.80 -2.01
CA GLU A 65 0.32 -12.02 -0.70
C GLU A 65 -0.86 -11.05 -0.48
N ASP A 66 -0.67 -9.76 -0.75
CA ASP A 66 -1.65 -8.72 -0.44
C ASP A 66 -2.89 -8.77 -1.37
N ILE A 67 -2.69 -9.04 -2.67
CA ILE A 67 -3.78 -9.00 -3.66
C ILE A 67 -4.90 -10.00 -3.29
N PRO A 68 -4.63 -11.30 -3.05
CA PRO A 68 -5.67 -12.25 -2.66
C PRO A 68 -6.34 -11.88 -1.33
N ALA A 69 -5.59 -11.35 -0.35
CA ALA A 69 -6.15 -10.92 0.92
C ALA A 69 -7.14 -9.77 0.74
N LEU A 70 -6.79 -8.75 -0.05
CA LEU A 70 -7.64 -7.60 -0.35
C LEU A 70 -8.88 -7.99 -1.17
N VAL A 71 -8.74 -8.89 -2.14
CA VAL A 71 -9.88 -9.41 -2.93
C VAL A 71 -10.85 -10.15 -2.03
N ASN A 72 -10.35 -11.01 -1.14
CA ASN A 72 -11.19 -11.74 -0.18
C ASN A 72 -11.85 -10.79 0.83
N GLN A 73 -11.13 -9.78 1.30
CA GLN A 73 -11.66 -8.75 2.19
C GLN A 73 -12.81 -7.98 1.52
N GLN A 74 -12.63 -7.54 0.26
CA GLN A 74 -13.67 -6.85 -0.50
C GLN A 74 -14.90 -7.74 -0.69
N ALA A 75 -14.72 -9.02 -1.01
CA ALA A 75 -15.81 -9.98 -1.12
C ALA A 75 -16.59 -10.13 0.19
N GLY A 76 -15.88 -10.20 1.33
CA GLY A 76 -16.49 -10.24 2.66
C GLY A 76 -17.26 -8.97 3.01
N LEU A 77 -16.72 -7.80 2.69
CA LEU A 77 -17.35 -6.50 2.94
C LEU A 77 -18.60 -6.25 2.08
N ALA A 78 -18.69 -6.89 0.91
CA ALA A 78 -19.87 -6.82 0.05
C ALA A 78 -21.07 -7.61 0.59
N HIS A 79 -20.88 -8.44 1.62
CA HIS A 79 -21.97 -9.23 2.20
C HIS A 79 -22.94 -8.35 3.00
N PRO A 80 -24.28 -8.51 2.88
CA PRO A 80 -25.25 -7.69 3.61
C PRO A 80 -25.12 -7.71 5.14
N ASP A 81 -24.63 -8.82 5.69
CA ASP A 81 -24.41 -8.97 7.14
C ASP A 81 -23.06 -8.41 7.62
N ALA A 82 -22.22 -7.90 6.73
CA ALA A 82 -20.94 -7.32 7.09
C ALA A 82 -21.12 -6.11 8.03
N ARG A 83 -20.33 -6.07 9.10
CA ARG A 83 -20.31 -4.96 10.06
C ARG A 83 -18.86 -4.53 10.28
N GLN A 84 -18.67 -3.24 10.57
CA GLN A 84 -17.35 -2.72 10.89
C GLN A 84 -16.78 -3.39 12.14
N GLY A 85 -15.58 -3.97 11.99
CA GLY A 85 -14.80 -4.52 13.10
C GLY A 85 -14.07 -3.45 13.90
N ARG A 86 -13.38 -3.87 14.96
CA ARG A 86 -12.50 -2.99 15.75
C ARG A 86 -11.09 -3.03 15.18
N PHE A 87 -10.44 -1.88 15.11
CA PHE A 87 -9.00 -1.82 14.85
C PHE A 87 -8.21 -2.24 16.09
N GLN A 88 -7.14 -3.01 15.88
CA GLN A 88 -6.18 -3.30 16.94
C GLN A 88 -5.31 -2.04 17.18
N PRO A 89 -5.29 -1.46 18.41
CA PRO A 89 -4.69 -0.14 18.65
C PRO A 89 -3.18 0.00 18.37
N GLU A 90 -2.41 -1.08 18.51
CA GLU A 90 -0.95 -1.13 18.38
C GLU A 90 -0.50 -1.56 16.97
N LEU A 91 -1.31 -2.32 16.25
CA LEU A 91 -1.00 -2.94 14.96
C LEU A 91 -1.67 -2.22 13.78
N GLU A 92 -2.83 -1.61 14.00
CA GLU A 92 -3.61 -0.94 12.95
C GLU A 92 -3.79 0.59 13.15
N PRO A 93 -2.87 1.34 13.80
CA PRO A 93 -3.08 2.78 14.02
C PRO A 93 -3.14 3.57 12.71
N ASN A 94 -2.42 3.11 11.68
CA ASN A 94 -2.45 3.75 10.35
C ASN A 94 -3.77 3.52 9.62
N VAL A 95 -4.38 2.34 9.77
CA VAL A 95 -5.69 2.02 9.17
C VAL A 95 -6.78 2.88 9.81
N ALA A 96 -6.76 2.98 11.15
CA ALA A 96 -7.64 3.86 11.89
C ALA A 96 -7.48 5.33 11.46
N SER A 97 -6.23 5.80 11.32
CA SER A 97 -5.93 7.17 10.89
C SER A 97 -6.44 7.49 9.50
N PHE A 98 -6.30 6.56 8.54
CA PHE A 98 -6.86 6.71 7.19
C PHE A 98 -8.38 6.77 7.21
N ALA A 99 -9.04 5.87 7.96
CA ALA A 99 -10.50 5.84 8.07
C ALA A 99 -11.05 7.15 8.66
N SER A 100 -10.40 7.69 9.70
CA SER A 100 -10.76 8.99 10.28
C SER A 100 -10.56 10.13 9.29
N TRP A 101 -9.41 10.20 8.62
CA TRP A 101 -9.15 11.23 7.61
C TRP A 101 -10.19 11.18 6.46
N TYR A 102 -10.52 9.98 5.98
CA TYR A 102 -11.49 9.79 4.91
C TYR A 102 -12.89 10.23 5.33
N ALA A 103 -13.34 9.86 6.53
CA ALA A 103 -14.61 10.32 7.09
C ALA A 103 -14.66 11.86 7.18
N ASP A 104 -13.59 12.50 7.64
CA ASP A 104 -13.49 13.96 7.69
C ASP A 104 -13.63 14.60 6.30
N GLN A 105 -13.02 14.02 5.24
CA GLN A 105 -13.17 14.54 3.88
C GLN A 105 -14.62 14.43 3.38
N MET A 106 -15.27 13.31 3.66
CA MET A 106 -16.66 13.07 3.26
C MET A 106 -17.63 14.02 3.98
N LEU A 107 -17.39 14.30 5.27
CA LEU A 107 -18.23 15.20 6.06
C LEU A 107 -18.05 16.68 5.68
N ARG A 108 -16.85 17.08 5.24
CA ARG A 108 -16.57 18.45 4.76
C ARG A 108 -17.13 18.76 3.37
N SER A 109 -17.43 17.71 2.61
CA SER A 109 -17.94 17.83 1.25
C SER A 109 -19.48 17.90 1.18
N ASN A 110 -20.14 17.90 2.35
CA ASN A 110 -21.57 18.21 2.56
C ASN A 110 -21.74 19.64 3.08
#